data_AF-A0A1V6PH49-F1
#
_entry.id   AF-A0A1V6PH49-F1
#
_cell.length_a   1.000
_cell.length_b   1.000
_cell.length_c   1.000
_cell.angle_alpha   90.00
_cell.angle_beta   90.00
_cell.angle_gamma   90.00
#
_symmetry.space_group_name_H-M   'P 1'
#
loop_
_entity.id
_entity.type
_entity.pdbx_description
1 polymer ?
#
loop_
_entity_poly.entity_id
_entity_poly.type
_entity_poly.pdbx_seq_one_letter_code
_entity_poly.pdbx_strand_id
1 'polypeptide(L)'
;MGVIPARKAVAFMAEAGQDVKVVNTFGKQVVDFWAFNPNDPNDFLSMVHTRTVLPKISLSKGDKLYSTRRKPMLTLTEDTTRGVHDILFSACSPERYRMQGYDGYHDNCSDNMHEVGDQAKLIQESFAR
;
A
#
# COMPACT_ATOMS: atom_id res chain seq x y z
N MET A 1 8.40 -14.30 8.03
CA MET A 1 7.11 -14.16 7.31
C MET A 1 6.07 -13.77 8.34
N GLY A 2 5.70 -12.48 8.40
CA GLY A 2 4.77 -11.95 9.41
C GLY A 2 3.33 -12.05 8.93
N VAL A 3 2.41 -12.37 9.84
CA VAL A 3 0.96 -12.29 9.58
C VAL A 3 0.50 -10.89 10.00
N ILE A 4 -0.20 -10.19 9.11
CA ILE A 4 -0.86 -8.93 9.44
C ILE A 4 -2.18 -9.28 10.14
N PRO A 5 -2.39 -8.89 11.42
CA PRO A 5 -3.66 -9.13 12.09
C PRO A 5 -4.82 -8.46 11.35
N ALA A 6 -6.02 -9.04 11.45
CA ALA A 6 -7.21 -8.43 10.87
C ALA A 6 -7.38 -6.99 11.38
N ARG A 7 -7.74 -6.08 10.47
CA ARG A 7 -7.97 -4.65 10.76
C ARG A 7 -6.72 -3.89 11.21
N LYS A 8 -5.53 -4.43 11.02
CA LYS A 8 -4.24 -3.78 11.33
C LYS A 8 -3.36 -3.66 10.08
N ALA A 9 -2.26 -2.93 10.20
CA ALA A 9 -1.23 -2.80 9.17
C ALA A 9 0.14 -3.22 9.71
N VAL A 10 1.10 -3.30 8.80
CA VAL A 10 2.53 -3.45 9.10
C VAL A 10 3.33 -2.55 8.16
N ALA A 11 4.46 -2.04 8.62
CA ALA A 11 5.46 -1.40 7.79
C ALA A 11 6.78 -2.14 7.92
N PHE A 12 7.52 -2.23 6.82
CA PHE A 12 8.85 -2.83 6.78
C PHE A 12 9.65 -2.21 5.63
N MET A 13 10.97 -2.29 5.74
CA MET A 13 11.88 -1.84 4.69
C MET A 13 12.07 -2.95 3.64
N ALA A 14 12.09 -2.56 2.37
CA ALA A 14 12.48 -3.41 1.26
C ALA A 14 13.59 -2.72 0.46
N GLU A 15 14.68 -3.44 0.23
CA GLU A 15 15.80 -2.95 -0.56
C GLU A 15 15.55 -3.15 -2.06
N ALA A 16 16.24 -2.38 -2.89
CA ALA A 16 16.15 -2.52 -4.34
C ALA A 16 16.55 -3.95 -4.77
N GLY A 17 15.67 -4.60 -5.54
CA GLY A 17 15.87 -5.97 -6.01
C GLY A 17 15.31 -7.05 -5.07
N GLN A 18 14.79 -6.69 -3.90
CA GLN A 18 14.06 -7.63 -3.05
C GLN A 18 12.61 -7.79 -3.50
N ASP A 19 12.07 -8.98 -3.29
CA ASP A 19 10.67 -9.30 -3.55
C ASP A 19 9.82 -9.15 -2.30
N VAL A 20 8.64 -8.53 -2.47
CA VAL A 20 7.59 -8.46 -1.45
C VAL A 20 6.44 -9.36 -1.87
N LYS A 21 6.20 -10.42 -1.11
CA LYS A 21 5.09 -11.35 -1.36
C LYS A 21 3.93 -11.10 -0.41
N VAL A 22 2.78 -10.74 -0.96
CA VAL A 22 1.51 -10.64 -0.23
C VAL A 22 0.70 -11.91 -0.45
N VAL A 23 0.31 -12.57 0.64
CA VAL A 23 -0.46 -13.82 0.60
C VAL A 23 -1.83 -13.59 1.23
N ASN A 24 -2.89 -13.84 0.47
CA ASN A 24 -4.26 -13.80 0.98
C ASN A 24 -4.59 -15.13 1.67
N THR A 25 -4.29 -15.24 2.96
CA THR A 25 -4.31 -16.50 3.74
C THR A 25 -5.66 -17.22 3.71
N PHE A 26 -6.77 -16.47 3.66
CA PHE A 26 -8.14 -17.00 3.69
C PHE A 26 -8.94 -16.70 2.41
N GLY A 27 -8.29 -16.15 1.37
CA GLY A 27 -8.81 -15.99 0.02
C GLY A 27 -9.80 -14.85 -0.25
N LYS A 28 -10.31 -14.17 0.79
CA LYS A 28 -11.34 -13.11 0.63
C LYS A 28 -10.92 -11.74 1.17
N GLN A 29 -9.74 -11.63 1.77
CA GLN A 29 -9.29 -10.38 2.36
C GLN A 29 -8.80 -9.41 1.28
N VAL A 30 -9.18 -8.13 1.36
CA VAL A 30 -8.56 -7.05 0.60
C VAL A 30 -7.48 -6.38 1.44
N VAL A 31 -6.45 -5.86 0.79
CA VAL A 31 -5.37 -5.12 1.45
C VAL A 31 -5.15 -3.83 0.70
N ASP A 32 -5.04 -2.72 1.43
CA ASP A 32 -4.55 -1.49 0.86
C ASP A 32 -3.02 -1.49 0.95
N PHE A 33 -2.36 -1.08 -0.12
CA PHE A 33 -0.92 -1.18 -0.26
C PHE A 33 -0.29 0.19 -0.55
N TRP A 34 0.78 0.50 0.17
CA TRP A 34 1.58 1.70 -0.03
C TRP A 34 3.06 1.36 -0.11
N ALA A 35 3.81 2.21 -0.81
CA ALA A 35 5.26 2.20 -0.80
C ALA A 35 5.78 3.63 -0.82
N PHE A 36 6.84 3.89 -0.05
CA PHE A 36 7.42 5.21 0.14
C PHE A 36 8.91 5.16 -0.18
N ASN A 37 9.44 6.22 -0.79
CA ASN A 37 10.87 6.37 -0.95
C ASN A 37 11.49 6.73 0.41
N PRO A 38 12.40 5.92 0.97
CA PRO A 38 12.97 6.18 2.29
C PRO A 38 13.85 7.44 2.33
N ASN A 39 14.31 7.92 1.17
CA ASN A 39 15.16 9.11 1.06
C ASN A 39 14.38 10.38 0.76
N ASP A 40 13.09 10.28 0.41
CA ASP A 40 12.23 11.42 0.12
C ASP A 40 10.77 11.09 0.44
N PRO A 41 10.21 11.54 1.58
CA PRO A 41 8.85 11.22 1.97
C PRO A 41 7.78 11.82 1.04
N ASN A 42 8.14 12.77 0.15
CA ASN A 42 7.24 13.32 -0.86
C ASN A 42 7.23 12.51 -2.17
N ASP A 43 8.15 11.54 -2.31
CA ASP A 43 8.22 10.60 -3.44
C ASP A 43 7.67 9.24 -3.01
N PHE A 44 6.40 8.98 -3.30
CA PHE A 44 5.73 7.76 -2.89
C PHE A 44 4.92 7.17 -4.04
N LEU A 45 4.55 5.90 -3.89
CA LEU A 45 3.79 5.15 -4.85
C LEU A 45 2.46 5.86 -5.15
N SER A 46 2.19 6.13 -6.43
CA SER A 46 1.04 6.93 -6.83
C SER A 46 0.21 6.24 -7.90
N MET A 47 -1.00 5.81 -7.53
CA MET A 47 -1.92 5.15 -8.46
C MET A 47 -2.40 6.10 -9.56
N VAL A 48 -2.62 7.40 -9.26
CA VAL A 48 -2.99 8.37 -10.30
C VAL A 48 -1.91 8.50 -11.39
N HIS A 49 -0.63 8.53 -11.01
CA HIS A 49 0.48 8.58 -11.96
C HIS A 49 0.65 7.24 -12.69
N THR A 50 0.54 6.12 -11.97
CA THR A 50 0.61 4.77 -12.54
C THR A 50 -0.45 4.59 -13.64
N ARG A 51 -1.69 5.01 -13.41
CA ARG A 51 -2.76 4.96 -14.42
C ARG A 51 -2.46 5.84 -15.63
N THR A 52 -1.90 7.04 -15.43
CA THR A 52 -1.52 7.92 -16.54
C THR A 52 -0.40 7.31 -17.40
N VAL A 53 0.55 6.61 -16.78
CA VAL A 53 1.69 6.03 -17.50
C VAL A 53 1.33 4.70 -18.18
N LEU A 54 0.48 3.88 -17.57
CA LEU A 54 0.08 2.55 -18.08
C LEU A 54 -1.18 2.53 -18.95
N PRO A 55 -1.83 3.68 -19.21
CA PRO A 55 -3.28 3.80 -19.49
C PRO A 55 -4.17 2.60 -19.09
N LYS A 56 -4.15 2.20 -17.81
CA LYS A 56 -4.90 1.04 -17.28
C LYS A 56 -5.72 1.39 -16.04
N ILE A 57 -6.78 0.61 -15.81
CA ILE A 57 -7.61 0.66 -14.59
C ILE A 57 -7.44 -0.57 -13.69
N SER A 58 -6.66 -1.57 -14.12
CA SER A 58 -6.23 -2.72 -13.32
C SER A 58 -4.80 -3.09 -13.71
N LEU A 59 -4.03 -3.63 -12.76
CA LEU A 59 -2.65 -4.04 -12.96
C LEU A 59 -2.57 -5.43 -13.61
N SER A 60 -1.48 -5.68 -14.32
CA SER A 60 -1.13 -6.98 -14.90
C SER A 60 0.30 -7.36 -14.55
N LYS A 61 0.60 -8.67 -14.57
CA LYS A 61 1.98 -9.15 -14.44
C LYS A 61 2.91 -8.41 -15.43
N GLY A 62 4.03 -7.92 -14.93
CA GLY A 62 5.03 -7.14 -15.67
C GLY A 62 4.80 -5.63 -15.62
N ASP A 63 3.64 -5.15 -15.16
CA ASP A 63 3.40 -3.72 -15.01
C ASP A 63 4.32 -3.12 -13.94
N LYS A 64 4.86 -1.95 -14.25
CA LYS A 64 5.59 -1.12 -13.31
C LYS A 64 4.64 -0.17 -12.62
N LEU A 65 4.80 -0.03 -11.32
CA LEU A 65 4.06 0.93 -10.51
C LEU A 65 4.95 2.14 -10.26
N TYR A 66 4.37 3.34 -10.38
CA TYR A 66 5.11 4.59 -10.49
C TYR A 66 4.88 5.50 -9.29
N SER A 67 5.93 6.24 -8.93
CA SER A 67 5.88 7.26 -7.88
C SER A 67 5.21 8.57 -8.32
N THR A 68 5.04 9.50 -7.38
CA THR A 68 4.67 10.90 -7.66
C THR A 68 5.63 11.60 -8.61
N ARG A 69 6.91 11.18 -8.67
CA ARG A 69 7.92 11.65 -9.63
C ARG A 69 7.95 10.85 -10.94
N ARG A 70 6.97 9.98 -11.20
CA ARG A 70 6.88 9.11 -12.39
C ARG A 70 8.09 8.19 -12.58
N LYS A 71 8.79 7.84 -11.50
CA LYS A 71 9.85 6.83 -11.53
C LYS A 71 9.26 5.48 -11.16
N PRO A 72 9.66 4.37 -11.82
CA PRO A 72 9.28 3.04 -11.38
C PRO A 72 9.75 2.78 -9.94
N MET A 73 8.86 2.34 -9.07
CA MET A 73 9.18 1.94 -7.69
C MET A 73 9.08 0.44 -7.50
N LEU A 74 8.05 -0.19 -8.09
CA LEU A 74 7.76 -1.61 -7.96
C LEU A 74 7.39 -2.20 -9.31
N THR A 75 7.55 -3.50 -9.46
CA THR A 75 7.05 -4.27 -10.60
C THR A 75 6.15 -5.38 -10.08
N LEU A 76 4.96 -5.56 -10.66
CA LEU A 76 4.12 -6.70 -10.34
C LEU A 76 4.69 -7.95 -11.02
N THR A 77 5.52 -8.72 -10.31
CA THR A 77 6.28 -9.85 -10.88
C THR A 77 5.44 -11.13 -11.00
N GLU A 78 4.48 -11.32 -10.11
CA GLU A 78 3.59 -12.47 -10.08
C GLU A 78 2.20 -12.07 -9.55
N ASP A 79 1.17 -12.68 -10.12
CA ASP A 79 -0.21 -12.60 -9.62
C ASP A 79 -0.89 -13.95 -9.86
N THR A 80 -1.26 -14.63 -8.78
CA THR A 80 -1.93 -15.93 -8.82
C THR A 80 -3.46 -15.80 -8.77
N THR A 81 -3.99 -14.57 -8.80
CA THR A 81 -5.42 -14.27 -8.79
C THR A 81 -5.96 -14.07 -10.21
N ARG A 82 -7.19 -13.58 -10.34
CA ARG A 82 -7.80 -13.24 -11.64
C ARG A 82 -7.32 -11.90 -12.21
N GLY A 83 -6.36 -11.21 -11.59
CA GLY A 83 -5.85 -9.92 -12.07
C GLY A 83 -6.77 -8.74 -11.78
N VAL A 84 -7.58 -8.82 -10.73
CA VAL A 84 -8.51 -7.76 -10.34
C VAL A 84 -7.97 -7.06 -9.11
N HIS A 85 -7.17 -6.02 -9.35
CA HIS A 85 -6.62 -5.16 -8.30
C HIS A 85 -7.12 -3.74 -8.52
N ASP A 86 -7.84 -3.21 -7.54
CA ASP A 86 -8.32 -1.84 -7.63
C ASP A 86 -7.16 -0.85 -7.50
N ILE A 87 -7.19 0.16 -8.37
CA ILE A 87 -6.28 1.31 -8.33
C ILE A 87 -7.06 2.62 -8.45
N LEU A 88 -8.36 2.59 -8.14
CA LEU A 88 -9.29 3.70 -8.33
C LEU A 88 -9.75 4.33 -7.03
N PHE A 89 -10.15 3.50 -6.07
CA PHE A 89 -10.80 3.95 -4.86
C PHE A 89 -9.78 4.35 -3.79
N SER A 90 -10.17 5.31 -2.96
CA SER A 90 -9.42 5.67 -1.77
C SER A 90 -9.49 4.56 -0.73
N ALA A 91 -8.47 4.49 0.11
CA ALA A 91 -8.53 3.74 1.35
C ALA A 91 -9.76 4.13 2.19
N CYS A 92 -10.27 3.19 2.99
CA CYS A 92 -11.31 3.54 3.95
C CYS A 92 -10.76 4.45 5.05
N SER A 93 -11.63 5.31 5.57
CA SER A 93 -11.31 6.31 6.61
C SER A 93 -12.48 6.42 7.60
N PRO A 94 -12.31 7.12 8.74
CA PRO A 94 -13.42 7.40 9.65
C PRO A 94 -14.62 8.05 8.94
N GLU A 95 -14.37 8.99 8.03
CA GLU A 95 -15.40 9.68 7.24
C GLU A 95 -16.15 8.70 6.35
N ARG A 96 -15.44 7.73 5.73
CA ARG A 96 -16.08 6.69 4.92
C ARG A 96 -17.08 5.85 5.73
N TYR A 97 -16.79 5.58 7.01
CA TYR A 97 -17.68 4.84 7.90
C TYR A 97 -18.83 5.72 8.41
N ARG A 98 -18.59 7.00 8.72
CA ARG A 98 -19.67 7.96 9.07
C ARG A 98 -20.68 8.11 7.93
N MET A 99 -20.21 8.16 6.67
CA MET A 99 -21.08 8.18 5.48
C MET A 99 -21.98 6.94 5.35
N GLN A 100 -21.61 5.83 5.99
CA GLN A 100 -22.40 4.58 6.00
C GLN A 100 -23.31 4.49 7.24
N GLY A 101 -23.40 5.55 8.04
CA GLY A 101 -24.24 5.61 9.24
C GLY A 101 -23.64 4.92 10.46
N TYR A 102 -22.34 4.60 10.45
CA TYR A 102 -21.68 4.07 11.64
C TYR A 102 -21.42 5.19 12.65
N ASP A 103 -21.84 4.97 13.90
CA ASP A 103 -21.61 5.88 15.01
C ASP A 103 -20.41 5.40 15.86
N GLY A 104 -19.51 6.33 16.20
CA GLY A 104 -18.26 6.03 16.90
C GLY A 104 -17.07 5.66 16.00
N TYR A 105 -16.05 5.07 16.62
CA TYR A 105 -14.79 4.71 15.95
C TYR A 105 -14.87 3.34 15.27
N HIS A 106 -14.29 3.26 14.08
CA HIS A 106 -14.12 2.02 13.33
C HIS A 106 -12.71 1.96 12.74
N ASP A 107 -11.97 0.88 13.00
CA ASP A 107 -10.64 0.67 12.40
C ASP A 107 -10.73 0.79 10.88
N ASN A 108 -9.75 1.47 10.29
CA ASN A 108 -9.76 1.81 8.89
C ASN A 108 -8.34 1.84 8.33
N CYS A 109 -8.20 1.64 7.03
CA CYS A 109 -6.90 1.50 6.38
C CYS A 109 -6.08 2.79 6.43
N SER A 110 -6.73 3.96 6.37
CA SER A 110 -6.04 5.25 6.50
C SER A 110 -5.35 5.41 7.85
N ASP A 111 -6.06 5.19 8.95
CA ASP A 111 -5.49 5.28 10.30
C ASP A 111 -4.41 4.22 10.52
N ASN A 112 -4.67 2.99 10.07
CA ASN A 112 -3.70 1.89 10.15
C ASN A 112 -2.38 2.23 9.43
N MET A 113 -2.45 2.87 8.26
CA MET A 113 -1.27 3.29 7.49
C MET A 113 -0.48 4.37 8.24
N HIS A 114 -1.16 5.38 8.80
CA HIS A 114 -0.49 6.42 9.57
C HIS A 114 0.18 5.86 10.85
N GLU A 115 -0.52 4.98 11.58
CA GLU A 115 -0.01 4.34 12.80
C GLU A 115 1.33 3.63 12.55
N VAL A 116 1.41 2.80 11.51
CA VAL A 116 2.66 2.08 11.18
C VAL A 116 3.69 2.96 10.48
N GLY A 117 3.26 3.99 9.74
CA GLY A 117 4.14 4.95 9.10
C GLY A 117 4.95 5.76 10.12
N ASP A 118 4.31 6.19 11.21
CA ASP A 118 5.00 6.90 12.28
C ASP A 118 5.94 5.98 13.07
N GLN A 119 5.57 4.72 13.27
CA GLN A 119 6.48 3.70 13.83
C GLN A 119 7.70 3.47 12.93
N ALA A 120 7.52 3.38 11.61
CA ALA A 120 8.61 3.18 10.67
C ALA A 120 9.60 4.35 10.64
N LYS A 121 9.13 5.60 10.79
CA LYS A 121 9.99 6.77 10.92
C LYS A 121 10.88 6.68 12.17
N LEU A 122 10.30 6.32 13.32
CA LEU A 122 11.05 6.13 14.57
C LEU A 122 12.14 5.05 14.41
N ILE A 123 11.84 3.98 13.66
CA ILE A 123 12.78 2.92 13.34
C ILE A 123 13.93 3.45 12.45
N GLN A 124 13.62 4.18 11.37
CA GLN A 124 14.63 4.78 10.50
C GLN A 124 15.57 5.75 11.24
N GLU A 125 15.03 6.60 12.12
CA GLU A 125 15.83 7.51 12.95
C GLU A 125 16.76 6.77 13.92
N SER A 126 16.33 5.60 14.41
CA SER A 126 17.12 4.76 15.33
C SER A 126 18.27 4.03 14.63
N PHE A 127 18.15 3.74 13.33
CA PHE A 127 19.20 3.13 12.51
C PHE A 127 20.12 4.15 11.81
N ALA A 128 19.78 5.43 11.85
CA ALA A 128 20.59 6.52 11.29
C ALA A 128 21.61 7.12 12.28
N ARG A 129 21.77 6.53 13.47
CA ARG A 129 22.80 6.83 14.47
C ARG A 129 23.82 5.70 14.54
#